data_AF-A0A8S4A0Y9-F1
#
_entry.id   AF-A0A8S4A0Y9-F1
#
_cell.length_a   1.000
_cell.length_b   1.000
_cell.length_c   1.000
_cell.angle_alpha   90.00
_cell.angle_beta   90.00
_cell.angle_gamma   90.00
#
_symmetry.space_group_name_H-M   'P 1'
#
loop_
_entity.id
_entity.type
_entity.pdbx_description
1 polymer ?
#
loop_
_entity_poly.entity_id
_entity_poly.type
_entity_poly.pdbx_seq_one_letter_code
_entity_poly.pdbx_strand_id
1 'polypeptide(L)'
;CPIASFPFFFFSVTLRRATIFVIFVVCLLTVFSKYCEHYSDRLHFRKAVYNKLNITHIHAWIPNNSSDISQAYRKRWIGFPEMYGSDCPTALKTKVNNRIFPSEVKRTHPVDIIAHASDCKSFIEKYGYNRYPAASQEELDFPIAFIILFYTDLDQVLFLLRALYYQHNVYCLSVDTKSSIDTLQALISVTKCLPNVFVASKLEHVVYAGFSRLQADINCMKDLLRHPVQWKYALNMPGQEFPLRTNFEMVKIIQKYNGNNDILGFTAPPVKMFWFTTKFEYVTDDKTGNKMLISTKKKHQIPPHNMTVVKGSAYGTFSRAFVQFVIHDPVAKDLLQWAQVIYSPDEFYWATLQHSSVVAVPGGYTGKPELKPWLTTYASWKSNGPCATIRKHLICILTPEDLPHLMERNELFANKFYITHHPAALHCLDELLFNLTFTRSTRNMTYYNSLPFALKGN
;
A
#
# COMPACT_ATOMS: atom_id res chain seq x y z
N CYS A 1 -15.97 32.24 -1.07
CA CYS A 1 -16.74 33.11 -0.16
C CYS A 1 -16.58 32.58 1.25
N PRO A 2 -16.03 33.37 2.20
CA PRO A 2 -16.46 34.72 2.51
C PRO A 2 -15.38 35.80 2.27
N ILE A 3 -15.85 37.05 2.26
CA ILE A 3 -15.12 38.29 2.01
C ILE A 3 -14.69 38.86 3.37
N ALA A 4 -13.41 39.23 3.52
CA ALA A 4 -12.93 40.05 4.62
C ALA A 4 -12.42 41.38 4.06
N SER A 5 -13.05 42.46 4.52
CA SER A 5 -12.83 43.85 4.17
C SER A 5 -11.68 44.47 4.96
N PHE A 6 -10.82 45.26 4.31
CA PHE A 6 -10.02 46.32 4.93
C PHE A 6 -9.97 47.56 4.01
N PRO A 7 -9.93 48.79 4.57
CA PRO A 7 -10.17 50.01 3.84
C PRO A 7 -8.89 50.65 3.27
N PHE A 8 -9.14 51.50 2.27
CA PHE A 8 -8.19 52.33 1.55
C PHE A 8 -7.40 53.30 2.44
N PHE A 9 -6.11 53.45 2.13
CA PHE A 9 -5.38 54.71 2.27
C PHE A 9 -4.75 55.07 0.92
N PHE A 10 -5.16 56.22 0.38
CA PHE A 10 -4.56 56.88 -0.79
C PHE A 10 -3.34 57.71 -0.35
N PHE A 11 -2.24 57.69 -1.10
CA PHE A 11 -1.75 58.87 -1.84
C PHE A 11 -0.55 58.53 -2.77
N SER A 12 -0.84 58.63 -4.07
CA SER A 12 -0.02 59.09 -5.22
C SER A 12 1.52 59.00 -5.19
N VAL A 13 2.07 58.00 -5.90
CA VAL A 13 3.29 58.16 -6.74
C VAL A 13 3.13 57.36 -8.06
N THR A 14 2.91 58.11 -9.14
CA THR A 14 3.24 57.83 -10.57
C THR A 14 2.47 56.75 -11.36
N LEU A 15 1.82 57.25 -12.42
CA LEU A 15 1.06 56.60 -13.49
C LEU A 15 1.74 55.40 -14.19
N ARG A 16 3.06 55.17 -14.02
CA ARG A 16 3.79 54.03 -14.62
C ARG A 16 3.62 52.72 -13.85
N ARG A 17 3.31 52.74 -12.55
CA ARG A 17 3.07 51.52 -11.77
C ARG A 17 1.67 50.94 -11.97
N ALA A 18 0.68 51.77 -12.28
CA ALA A 18 -0.70 51.34 -12.53
C ALA A 18 -0.81 50.44 -13.77
N THR A 19 -0.13 50.79 -14.87
CA THR A 19 -0.15 49.98 -16.10
C THR A 19 0.53 48.62 -15.91
N ILE A 20 1.64 48.58 -15.17
CA ILE A 20 2.35 47.32 -14.86
C ILE A 20 1.52 46.46 -13.91
N PHE A 21 0.85 47.05 -12.92
CA PHE A 21 0.00 46.32 -11.99
C PHE A 21 -1.26 45.77 -12.68
N VAL A 22 -1.87 46.53 -13.59
CA VAL A 22 -3.02 46.06 -14.39
C VAL A 22 -2.60 44.92 -15.33
N ILE A 23 -1.43 45.00 -15.98
CA ILE A 23 -0.92 43.90 -16.81
C ILE A 23 -0.63 42.66 -15.96
N PHE A 24 -0.06 42.82 -14.75
CA PHE A 24 0.25 41.70 -13.87
C PHE A 24 -1.02 41.02 -13.32
N VAL A 25 -2.05 41.80 -12.98
CA VAL A 25 -3.35 41.29 -12.51
C VAL A 25 -4.12 40.61 -13.66
N VAL A 26 -4.09 41.16 -14.87
CA VAL A 26 -4.73 40.55 -16.05
C VAL A 26 -4.00 39.26 -16.46
N CYS A 27 -2.67 39.20 -16.39
CA CYS A 27 -1.91 37.97 -16.59
C CYS A 27 -2.21 36.91 -15.51
N LEU A 28 -2.30 37.30 -14.23
CA LEU A 28 -2.65 36.37 -13.15
C LEU A 28 -4.08 35.84 -13.30
N LEU A 29 -5.04 36.68 -13.67
CA LEU A 29 -6.43 36.27 -13.88
C LEU A 29 -6.60 35.39 -15.12
N THR A 30 -5.86 35.65 -16.21
CA THR A 30 -5.89 34.80 -17.40
C THR A 30 -5.19 33.45 -17.18
N VAL A 31 -4.10 33.41 -16.40
CA VAL A 31 -3.47 32.16 -15.97
C VAL A 31 -4.39 31.38 -15.02
N PHE A 32 -5.04 32.04 -14.05
CA PHE A 32 -6.01 31.38 -13.16
C PHE A 32 -7.24 30.88 -13.93
N SER A 33 -7.75 31.64 -14.90
CA SER A 33 -8.87 31.22 -15.75
C SER A 33 -8.52 29.98 -16.57
N LYS A 34 -7.33 29.95 -17.22
CA LYS A 34 -6.85 28.78 -17.95
C LYS A 34 -6.59 27.58 -17.03
N TYR A 35 -6.12 27.81 -15.81
CA TYR A 35 -5.90 26.75 -14.81
C TYR A 35 -7.23 26.17 -14.30
N CYS A 36 -8.26 27.00 -14.13
CA CYS A 36 -9.60 26.58 -13.74
C CYS A 36 -10.37 25.89 -14.88
N GLU A 37 -10.25 26.35 -16.13
CA GLU A 37 -10.80 25.66 -17.31
C GLU A 37 -10.17 24.27 -17.48
N HIS A 38 -8.84 24.16 -17.37
CA HIS A 38 -8.14 22.88 -17.45
C HIS A 38 -8.51 21.91 -16.30
N TYR A 39 -8.91 22.42 -15.13
CA TYR A 39 -9.37 21.60 -14.01
C TYR A 39 -10.84 21.19 -14.12
N SER A 40 -11.69 22.07 -14.67
CA SER A 40 -13.11 21.78 -14.92
C SER A 40 -13.29 20.76 -16.05
N ASP A 41 -12.46 20.83 -17.10
CA ASP A 41 -12.43 19.84 -18.18
C ASP A 41 -12.00 18.44 -17.69
N ARG A 42 -11.09 18.35 -16.71
CA ARG A 42 -10.71 17.06 -16.08
C ARG A 42 -11.82 16.47 -15.21
N LEU A 43 -12.67 17.29 -14.60
CA LEU A 43 -13.82 16.82 -13.81
C LEU A 43 -14.97 16.35 -14.73
N HIS A 44 -15.22 17.05 -15.84
CA HIS A 44 -16.22 16.64 -16.82
C HIS A 44 -15.79 15.39 -17.62
N PHE A 45 -14.50 15.25 -17.96
CA PHE A 45 -13.97 14.04 -18.58
C PHE A 45 -14.10 12.80 -17.68
N ARG A 46 -13.88 12.95 -16.35
CA ARG A 46 -14.06 11.84 -15.39
C ARG A 46 -15.50 11.35 -15.26
N LYS A 47 -16.49 12.24 -15.37
CA LYS A 47 -17.91 11.88 -15.34
C LYS A 47 -18.39 11.26 -16.67
N ALA A 48 -17.82 11.70 -17.79
CA ALA A 48 -18.14 11.18 -19.13
C ALA A 48 -17.51 9.81 -19.41
N VAL A 49 -16.30 9.53 -18.92
CA VAL A 49 -15.66 8.20 -19.05
C VAL A 49 -16.36 7.15 -18.19
N TYR A 50 -16.87 7.52 -17.01
CA TYR A 50 -17.58 6.59 -16.13
C TYR A 50 -18.97 6.20 -16.65
N ASN A 51 -19.67 7.11 -17.34
CA ASN A 51 -21.01 6.85 -17.89
C ASN A 51 -21.00 6.22 -19.30
N LYS A 52 -19.84 6.02 -19.93
CA LYS A 52 -19.72 5.43 -21.29
C LYS A 52 -19.16 4.00 -21.31
N LEU A 53 -18.85 3.42 -20.15
CA LEU A 53 -18.53 2.00 -20.01
C LEU A 53 -19.82 1.19 -19.86
N ASN A 54 -20.65 1.22 -20.91
CA ASN A 54 -21.66 0.19 -21.12
C ASN A 54 -20.89 -1.08 -21.50
N ILE A 55 -20.66 -1.94 -20.50
CA ILE A 55 -19.94 -3.21 -20.63
C ILE A 55 -20.68 -4.08 -21.64
N THR A 56 -20.22 -4.06 -22.88
CA THR A 56 -20.54 -5.06 -23.89
C THR A 56 -19.24 -5.42 -24.61
N HIS A 57 -18.96 -6.71 -24.65
CA HIS A 57 -17.76 -7.39 -25.18
C HIS A 57 -16.57 -7.54 -24.22
N ILE A 58 -16.68 -8.49 -23.30
CA ILE A 58 -15.59 -9.45 -23.08
C ILE A 58 -16.16 -10.83 -23.32
N HIS A 59 -15.76 -11.45 -24.43
CA HIS A 59 -16.16 -12.79 -24.79
C HIS A 59 -15.68 -13.79 -23.72
N ALA A 60 -16.64 -14.56 -23.22
CA ALA A 60 -16.38 -15.78 -22.49
C ALA A 60 -15.56 -16.73 -23.36
N TRP A 61 -14.32 -17.02 -22.94
CA TRP A 61 -13.60 -18.20 -23.39
C TRP A 61 -13.23 -19.01 -22.14
N ILE A 62 -14.12 -19.94 -21.80
CA ILE A 62 -13.84 -21.00 -20.83
C ILE A 62 -13.38 -22.19 -21.67
N PRO A 63 -12.09 -22.56 -21.69
CA PRO A 63 -11.73 -23.87 -22.18
C PRO A 63 -12.27 -24.90 -21.17
N ASN A 64 -13.34 -25.59 -21.57
CA ASN A 64 -13.77 -26.84 -20.96
C ASN A 64 -12.67 -27.89 -21.21
N ASN A 65 -11.63 -27.90 -20.36
CA ASN A 65 -10.91 -29.10 -19.96
C ASN A 65 -9.82 -28.75 -18.94
N SER A 66 -9.75 -29.57 -17.89
CA SER A 66 -8.75 -29.54 -16.81
C SER A 66 -7.30 -29.81 -17.26
N SER A 67 -7.08 -30.11 -18.54
CA SER A 67 -5.78 -30.09 -19.20
C SER A 67 -5.59 -28.71 -19.84
N ASP A 68 -5.01 -27.70 -19.22
CA ASP A 68 -3.72 -27.71 -18.56
C ASP A 68 -3.63 -26.34 -17.86
N ILE A 69 -3.88 -26.28 -16.56
CA ILE A 69 -3.85 -25.02 -15.76
C ILE A 69 -2.49 -24.32 -15.96
N SER A 70 -1.42 -25.10 -16.09
CA SER A 70 -0.10 -24.58 -16.43
C SER A 70 -0.15 -23.90 -17.82
N GLN A 71 -0.81 -24.45 -18.83
CA GLN A 71 -1.02 -23.77 -20.11
C GLN A 71 -1.86 -22.50 -20.02
N ALA A 72 -2.91 -22.45 -19.20
CA ALA A 72 -3.71 -21.23 -19.01
C ALA A 72 -2.87 -20.12 -18.38
N TYR A 73 -2.06 -20.48 -17.39
CA TYR A 73 -1.10 -19.56 -16.81
C TYR A 73 -0.06 -19.13 -17.83
N ARG A 74 0.56 -20.05 -18.56
CA ARG A 74 1.53 -19.78 -19.64
C ARG A 74 1.00 -18.86 -20.74
N LYS A 75 -0.26 -19.04 -21.16
CA LYS A 75 -0.89 -18.21 -22.20
C LYS A 75 -1.23 -16.80 -21.71
N ARG A 76 -1.37 -16.61 -20.40
CA ARG A 76 -1.58 -15.32 -19.73
C ARG A 76 -0.36 -14.92 -18.88
N TRP A 77 0.78 -15.58 -19.11
CA TRP A 77 1.97 -15.51 -18.28
C TRP A 77 2.74 -14.28 -18.68
N ILE A 78 2.94 -13.41 -17.70
CA ILE A 78 3.48 -12.08 -17.89
C ILE A 78 4.53 -11.79 -16.81
N GLY A 79 5.03 -12.82 -16.11
CA GLY A 79 6.17 -12.68 -15.19
C GLY A 79 7.50 -12.78 -15.92
N PHE A 80 8.55 -13.15 -15.19
CA PHE A 80 9.90 -13.34 -15.71
C PHE A 80 9.99 -14.54 -16.67
N PRO A 81 10.20 -14.34 -17.99
CA PRO A 81 10.32 -15.44 -18.95
C PRO A 81 11.43 -16.44 -18.59
N GLU A 82 12.48 -15.98 -17.91
CA GLU A 82 13.60 -16.79 -17.42
C GLU A 82 13.18 -17.83 -16.38
N MET A 83 12.07 -17.58 -15.69
CA MET A 83 11.52 -18.49 -14.68
C MET A 83 10.57 -19.52 -15.27
N TYR A 84 10.29 -19.46 -16.57
CA TYR A 84 9.37 -20.38 -17.22
C TYR A 84 9.83 -21.83 -17.04
N GLY A 85 8.93 -22.67 -16.51
CA GLY A 85 9.21 -24.09 -16.25
C GLY A 85 9.85 -24.39 -14.89
N SER A 86 10.00 -23.38 -14.02
CA SER A 86 10.38 -23.61 -12.62
C SER A 86 9.39 -24.57 -11.95
N ASP A 87 9.90 -25.53 -11.16
CA ASP A 87 9.05 -26.49 -10.45
C ASP A 87 8.44 -25.89 -9.16
N CYS A 88 7.54 -24.93 -9.36
CA CYS A 88 6.80 -24.29 -8.29
C CYS A 88 5.91 -25.25 -7.50
N PRO A 89 5.21 -26.24 -8.11
CA PRO A 89 4.45 -27.23 -7.35
C PRO A 89 5.28 -27.95 -6.30
N THR A 90 6.53 -28.34 -6.60
CA THR A 90 7.44 -28.94 -5.62
C THR A 90 7.91 -27.90 -4.61
N ALA A 91 8.34 -26.71 -5.05
CA ALA A 91 8.82 -25.64 -4.17
C ALA A 91 7.79 -25.22 -3.11
N LEU A 92 6.49 -25.24 -3.45
CA LEU A 92 5.40 -24.89 -2.54
C LEU A 92 5.07 -26.01 -1.53
N LYS A 93 5.45 -27.27 -1.80
CA LYS A 93 5.06 -28.44 -0.99
C LYS A 93 6.19 -29.00 -0.15
N THR A 94 7.41 -29.00 -0.66
CA THR A 94 8.56 -29.64 -0.03
C THR A 94 9.76 -28.71 -0.05
N LYS A 95 10.70 -28.94 0.88
CA LYS A 95 11.94 -28.17 0.92
C LYS A 95 12.77 -28.48 -0.33
N VAL A 96 13.04 -27.46 -1.13
CA VAL A 96 13.85 -27.53 -2.35
C VAL A 96 15.28 -27.05 -2.08
N ASN A 97 16.11 -26.88 -3.12
CA ASN A 97 17.39 -26.18 -3.02
C ASN A 97 17.31 -24.92 -3.87
N ASN A 98 17.61 -23.75 -3.33
CA ASN A 98 17.51 -22.49 -4.06
C ASN A 98 18.34 -22.44 -5.36
N ARG A 99 19.37 -23.29 -5.50
CA ARG A 99 20.25 -23.38 -6.68
C ARG A 99 19.60 -24.01 -7.91
N ILE A 100 18.49 -24.74 -7.76
CA ILE A 100 17.80 -25.34 -8.93
C ILE A 100 16.90 -24.34 -9.67
N PHE A 101 16.71 -23.14 -9.09
CA PHE A 101 15.93 -22.06 -9.68
C PHE A 101 16.85 -20.98 -10.25
N PRO A 102 16.45 -20.27 -11.32
CA PRO A 102 17.17 -19.10 -11.78
C PRO A 102 17.35 -18.09 -10.63
N SER A 103 18.58 -17.58 -10.47
CA SER A 103 18.92 -16.64 -9.41
C SER A 103 18.62 -15.19 -9.74
N GLU A 104 18.41 -14.89 -11.03
CA GLU A 104 18.24 -13.54 -11.57
C GLU A 104 17.21 -13.53 -12.69
N VAL A 105 16.67 -12.35 -12.98
CA VAL A 105 15.67 -12.10 -14.03
C VAL A 105 16.01 -10.78 -14.71
N LYS A 106 15.67 -10.64 -16.00
CA LYS A 106 15.84 -9.37 -16.69
C LYS A 106 14.98 -8.30 -16.04
N ARG A 107 15.64 -7.23 -15.58
CA ARG A 107 14.99 -6.08 -14.96
C ARG A 107 14.33 -5.21 -16.02
N THR A 108 13.21 -4.60 -15.67
CA THR A 108 12.56 -3.60 -16.52
C THR A 108 12.76 -2.22 -15.90
N HIS A 109 13.42 -1.32 -16.64
CA HIS A 109 13.76 -0.01 -16.10
C HIS A 109 12.62 1.00 -16.30
N PRO A 110 12.59 2.11 -15.54
CA PRO A 110 11.55 3.12 -15.68
C PRO A 110 11.37 3.65 -17.10
N VAL A 111 12.45 3.81 -17.87
CA VAL A 111 12.41 4.24 -19.27
C VAL A 111 11.67 3.25 -20.18
N ASP A 112 11.84 1.95 -19.95
CA ASP A 112 11.13 0.90 -20.69
C ASP A 112 9.64 0.90 -20.31
N ILE A 113 9.33 1.09 -19.02
CA ILE A 113 7.96 1.18 -18.53
C ILE A 113 7.24 2.36 -19.18
N ILE A 114 7.88 3.53 -19.27
CA ILE A 114 7.35 4.71 -19.96
C ILE A 114 7.05 4.38 -21.43
N ALA A 115 8.00 3.75 -22.12
CA ALA A 115 7.84 3.37 -23.53
C ALA A 115 6.68 2.38 -23.71
N HIS A 116 6.58 1.35 -22.87
CA HIS A 116 5.50 0.36 -22.95
C HIS A 116 4.13 0.96 -22.63
N ALA A 117 4.05 1.89 -21.66
CA ALA A 117 2.82 2.55 -21.24
C ALA A 117 2.34 3.65 -22.23
N SER A 118 3.06 3.88 -23.33
CA SER A 118 2.61 4.77 -24.41
C SER A 118 1.37 4.25 -25.14
N ASP A 119 1.20 2.93 -25.21
CA ASP A 119 -0.03 2.26 -25.63
C ASP A 119 -0.61 1.45 -24.47
N CYS A 120 -1.69 1.95 -23.88
CA CYS A 120 -2.30 1.30 -22.72
C CYS A 120 -2.85 -0.09 -23.01
N LYS A 121 -3.30 -0.38 -24.24
CA LYS A 121 -3.78 -1.72 -24.58
C LYS A 121 -2.62 -2.71 -24.54
N SER A 122 -1.55 -2.42 -25.27
CA SER A 122 -0.33 -3.22 -25.26
C SER A 122 0.28 -3.30 -23.86
N PHE A 123 0.27 -2.23 -23.07
CA PHE A 123 0.76 -2.25 -21.69
C PHE A 123 -0.04 -3.20 -20.81
N ILE A 124 -1.38 -3.11 -20.84
CA ILE A 124 -2.25 -3.96 -20.03
C ILE A 124 -2.05 -5.44 -20.38
N GLU A 125 -1.97 -5.76 -21.67
CA GLU A 125 -1.71 -7.12 -22.17
C GLU A 125 -0.28 -7.58 -21.87
N LYS A 126 0.73 -6.71 -21.97
CA LYS A 126 2.13 -7.02 -21.72
C LYS A 126 2.49 -7.13 -20.25
N TYR A 127 1.77 -6.45 -19.35
CA TYR A 127 2.00 -6.48 -17.89
C TYR A 127 0.93 -7.26 -17.13
N GLY A 128 -0.12 -7.75 -17.79
CA GLY A 128 -1.05 -8.74 -17.24
C GLY A 128 -2.09 -8.17 -16.30
N TYR A 129 -2.45 -6.91 -16.49
CA TYR A 129 -3.51 -6.26 -15.72
C TYR A 129 -4.92 -6.72 -16.14
N ASN A 130 -5.04 -7.49 -17.23
CA ASN A 130 -6.28 -8.15 -17.69
C ASN A 130 -6.24 -9.68 -17.54
N ARG A 131 -5.30 -10.23 -16.75
CA ARG A 131 -5.04 -11.68 -16.74
C ARG A 131 -6.09 -12.50 -16.00
N TYR A 132 -6.73 -11.93 -14.97
CA TYR A 132 -7.68 -12.65 -14.12
C TYR A 132 -9.05 -12.81 -14.80
N PRO A 133 -9.79 -13.89 -14.49
CA PRO A 133 -11.18 -14.02 -14.91
C PRO A 133 -12.06 -12.92 -14.29
N ALA A 134 -13.29 -12.80 -14.79
CA ALA A 134 -14.28 -11.90 -14.20
C ALA A 134 -14.47 -12.19 -12.70
N ALA A 135 -14.46 -11.12 -11.91
CA ALA A 135 -14.66 -11.18 -10.47
C ALA A 135 -16.07 -11.73 -10.14
N SER A 136 -16.17 -12.43 -9.02
CA SER A 136 -17.45 -12.84 -8.45
C SER A 136 -18.24 -11.64 -7.93
N GLN A 137 -19.56 -11.79 -7.77
CA GLN A 137 -20.39 -10.73 -7.18
C GLN A 137 -19.92 -10.37 -5.76
N GLU A 138 -19.49 -11.37 -4.98
CA GLU A 138 -18.95 -11.18 -3.63
C GLU A 138 -17.72 -10.25 -3.61
N GLU A 139 -16.84 -10.35 -4.61
CA GLU A 139 -15.69 -9.45 -4.77
C GLU A 139 -16.12 -8.05 -5.21
N LEU A 140 -17.07 -7.95 -6.15
CA LEU A 140 -17.60 -6.67 -6.63
C LEU A 140 -18.27 -5.87 -5.50
N ASP A 141 -18.96 -6.56 -4.58
CA ASP A 141 -19.64 -5.95 -3.43
C ASP A 141 -18.70 -5.59 -2.27
N PHE A 142 -17.46 -6.08 -2.31
CA PHE A 142 -16.45 -5.87 -1.27
C PHE A 142 -15.12 -5.31 -1.80
N PRO A 143 -15.09 -4.08 -2.37
CA PRO A 143 -13.84 -3.52 -2.85
C PRO A 143 -12.82 -3.27 -1.75
N ILE A 144 -11.56 -3.57 -2.05
CA ILE A 144 -10.41 -3.38 -1.16
C ILE A 144 -9.53 -2.25 -1.69
N ALA A 145 -9.02 -1.43 -0.78
CA ALA A 145 -8.00 -0.43 -1.06
C ALA A 145 -6.61 -0.93 -0.63
N PHE A 146 -5.59 -0.65 -1.45
CA PHE A 146 -4.21 -0.98 -1.17
C PHE A 146 -3.35 0.28 -1.16
N ILE A 147 -2.47 0.39 -0.16
CA ILE A 147 -1.46 1.43 -0.05
C ILE A 147 -0.11 0.76 -0.23
N ILE A 148 0.59 1.08 -1.32
CA ILE A 148 1.88 0.48 -1.64
C ILE A 148 2.96 1.56 -1.54
N LEU A 149 3.80 1.47 -0.51
CA LEU A 149 4.92 2.39 -0.27
C LEU A 149 6.23 1.79 -0.79
N PHE A 150 7.01 2.56 -1.55
CA PHE A 150 8.29 2.09 -2.09
C PHE A 150 9.20 3.24 -2.47
N TYR A 151 10.49 2.94 -2.67
CA TYR A 151 11.50 3.91 -3.10
C TYR A 151 12.41 3.40 -4.23
N THR A 152 12.34 2.11 -4.54
CA THR A 152 13.22 1.39 -5.50
C THR A 152 12.46 0.22 -6.11
N ASP A 153 13.07 -0.42 -7.11
CA ASP A 153 12.60 -1.68 -7.72
C ASP A 153 11.16 -1.58 -8.24
N LEU A 154 10.90 -0.55 -9.06
CA LEU A 154 9.57 -0.29 -9.61
C LEU A 154 8.98 -1.50 -10.36
N ASP A 155 9.80 -2.29 -11.05
CA ASP A 155 9.35 -3.51 -11.71
C ASP A 155 8.82 -4.58 -10.73
N GLN A 156 9.43 -4.74 -9.57
CA GLN A 156 8.87 -5.58 -8.50
C GLN A 156 7.56 -5.00 -7.97
N VAL A 157 7.47 -3.68 -7.81
CA VAL A 157 6.23 -3.02 -7.37
C VAL A 157 5.10 -3.23 -8.39
N LEU A 158 5.39 -3.17 -9.69
CA LEU A 158 4.41 -3.48 -10.74
C LEU A 158 4.04 -4.96 -10.74
N PHE A 159 4.99 -5.86 -10.43
CA PHE A 159 4.74 -7.29 -10.25
C PHE A 159 3.79 -7.56 -9.07
N LEU A 160 3.99 -6.91 -7.92
CA LEU A 160 3.07 -6.91 -6.78
C LEU A 160 1.70 -6.34 -7.17
N LEU A 161 1.67 -5.17 -7.81
CA LEU A 161 0.43 -4.53 -8.23
C LEU A 161 -0.38 -5.45 -9.16
N ARG A 162 0.27 -6.12 -10.11
CA ARG A 162 -0.37 -7.08 -11.01
C ARG A 162 -0.99 -8.25 -10.25
N ALA A 163 -0.30 -8.80 -9.24
CA ALA A 163 -0.83 -9.89 -8.44
C ALA A 163 -2.12 -9.47 -7.70
N LEU A 164 -2.21 -8.20 -7.30
CA LEU A 164 -3.33 -7.62 -6.56
C LEU A 164 -4.42 -6.99 -7.44
N TYR A 165 -4.18 -6.74 -8.73
CA TYR A 165 -4.99 -5.83 -9.54
C TYR A 165 -6.36 -6.40 -9.94
N TYR A 166 -7.42 -5.71 -9.54
CA TYR A 166 -8.80 -5.92 -9.96
C TYR A 166 -9.46 -4.55 -10.17
N GLN A 167 -10.33 -4.45 -11.18
CA GLN A 167 -10.92 -3.17 -11.60
C GLN A 167 -11.84 -2.53 -10.54
N HIS A 168 -12.45 -3.33 -9.67
CA HIS A 168 -13.32 -2.84 -8.60
C HIS A 168 -12.56 -2.30 -7.38
N ASN A 169 -11.30 -2.73 -7.18
CA ASN A 169 -10.43 -2.31 -6.07
C ASN A 169 -9.77 -0.95 -6.33
N VAL A 170 -9.01 -0.44 -5.36
CA VAL A 170 -8.31 0.87 -5.46
C VAL A 170 -6.87 0.76 -4.99
N TYR A 171 -5.93 1.42 -5.67
CA TYR A 171 -4.51 1.32 -5.38
C TYR A 171 -3.86 2.71 -5.28
N CYS A 172 -3.38 3.05 -4.08
CA CYS A 172 -2.57 4.24 -3.85
C CYS A 172 -1.09 3.88 -3.85
N LEU A 173 -0.34 4.44 -4.79
CA LEU A 173 1.11 4.29 -4.90
C LEU A 173 1.78 5.48 -4.22
N SER A 174 2.50 5.22 -3.13
CA SER A 174 3.29 6.21 -2.41
C SER A 174 4.76 5.97 -2.74
N VAL A 175 5.31 6.76 -3.66
CA VAL A 175 6.73 6.69 -4.00
C VAL A 175 7.51 7.70 -3.17
N ASP A 176 8.65 7.28 -2.61
CA ASP A 176 9.54 8.18 -1.89
C ASP A 176 10.07 9.28 -2.83
N THR A 177 10.09 10.52 -2.35
CA THR A 177 10.63 11.66 -3.13
C THR A 177 12.12 11.53 -3.46
N LYS A 178 12.86 10.61 -2.81
CA LYS A 178 14.24 10.26 -3.19
C LYS A 178 14.34 9.44 -4.47
N SER A 179 13.25 8.85 -4.96
CA SER A 179 13.26 8.08 -6.20
C SER A 179 13.57 8.96 -7.41
N SER A 180 14.11 8.38 -8.47
CA SER A 180 14.48 9.12 -9.68
C SER A 180 13.27 9.75 -10.37
N ILE A 181 13.51 10.82 -11.12
CA ILE A 181 12.46 11.46 -11.92
C ILE A 181 11.85 10.49 -12.93
N ASP A 182 12.65 9.59 -13.50
CA ASP A 182 12.17 8.54 -14.41
C ASP A 182 11.21 7.58 -13.72
N THR A 183 11.47 7.24 -12.45
CA THR A 183 10.57 6.40 -11.64
C THR A 183 9.20 7.09 -11.49
N LEU A 184 9.20 8.38 -11.18
CA LEU A 184 7.96 9.15 -11.06
C LEU A 184 7.23 9.26 -12.41
N GLN A 185 7.94 9.52 -13.50
CA GLN A 185 7.37 9.58 -14.85
C GLN A 185 6.79 8.23 -15.30
N ALA A 186 7.47 7.13 -14.99
CA ALA A 186 6.98 5.78 -15.23
C ALA A 186 5.66 5.53 -14.49
N LEU A 187 5.58 5.89 -13.20
CA LEU A 187 4.34 5.77 -12.42
C LEU A 187 3.20 6.61 -13.00
N ILE A 188 3.47 7.85 -13.40
CA ILE A 188 2.48 8.69 -14.06
C ILE A 188 2.00 8.03 -15.37
N SER A 189 2.89 7.38 -16.12
CA SER A 189 2.52 6.67 -17.34
C SER A 189 1.67 5.43 -17.05
N VAL A 190 2.02 4.64 -16.04
CA VAL A 190 1.23 3.47 -15.60
C VAL A 190 -0.18 3.87 -15.14
N THR A 191 -0.30 4.92 -14.34
CA THR A 191 -1.61 5.38 -13.82
C THR A 191 -2.54 5.93 -14.90
N LYS A 192 -2.02 6.35 -16.07
CA LYS A 192 -2.87 6.68 -17.23
C LYS A 192 -3.57 5.44 -17.81
N CYS A 193 -2.95 4.27 -17.69
CA CYS A 193 -3.47 3.02 -18.23
C CYS A 193 -4.34 2.24 -17.24
N LEU A 194 -4.24 2.53 -15.94
CA LEU A 194 -4.97 1.83 -14.88
C LEU A 194 -5.83 2.83 -14.07
N PRO A 195 -7.13 2.97 -14.40
CA PRO A 195 -7.96 4.10 -13.92
C PRO A 195 -8.22 4.11 -12.41
N ASN A 196 -8.08 2.98 -11.73
CA ASN A 196 -8.24 2.79 -10.30
C ASN A 196 -6.91 2.72 -9.52
N VAL A 197 -5.80 3.06 -10.19
CA VAL A 197 -4.47 3.20 -9.60
C VAL A 197 -4.06 4.67 -9.66
N PHE A 198 -3.56 5.23 -8.56
CA PHE A 198 -3.11 6.61 -8.53
C PHE A 198 -1.85 6.77 -7.67
N VAL A 199 -1.05 7.79 -7.97
CA VAL A 199 0.05 8.22 -7.10
C VAL A 199 -0.52 9.14 -6.02
N ALA A 200 -0.09 8.97 -4.77
CA ALA A 200 -0.53 9.80 -3.66
C ALA A 200 -0.34 11.30 -3.99
N SER A 201 -1.33 12.12 -3.65
CA SER A 201 -1.33 13.57 -3.91
C SER A 201 -0.22 14.31 -3.17
N LYS A 202 0.26 13.73 -2.08
CA LYS A 202 1.40 14.21 -1.31
C LYS A 202 2.39 13.07 -1.05
N LEU A 203 3.59 13.22 -1.60
CA LEU A 203 4.71 12.31 -1.41
C LEU A 203 5.63 12.79 -0.28
N GLU A 204 6.23 11.86 0.42
CA GLU A 204 7.11 12.15 1.56
C GLU A 204 8.56 11.75 1.25
N HIS A 205 9.51 12.50 1.81
CA HIS A 205 10.91 12.09 1.85
C HIS A 205 11.08 11.13 3.03
N VAL A 206 10.99 9.83 2.78
CA VAL A 206 10.92 8.85 3.87
C VAL A 206 12.28 8.67 4.53
N VAL A 207 12.34 8.94 5.82
CA VAL A 207 13.50 8.73 6.69
C VAL A 207 13.24 7.50 7.54
N TYR A 208 14.21 6.60 7.61
CA TYR A 208 14.12 5.39 8.42
C TYR A 208 13.82 5.73 9.89
N ALA A 209 12.86 5.01 10.48
CA ALA A 209 12.30 5.27 11.82
C ALA A 209 11.69 6.66 12.05
N GLY A 210 11.59 7.50 11.01
CA GLY A 210 11.00 8.83 11.09
C GLY A 210 9.49 8.83 10.86
N PHE A 211 8.83 9.89 11.33
CA PHE A 211 7.41 10.16 11.12
C PHE A 211 6.96 10.14 9.65
N SER A 212 7.84 10.55 8.73
CA SER A 212 7.58 10.51 7.28
C SER A 212 7.06 9.17 6.77
N ARG A 213 7.47 8.03 7.35
CA ARG A 213 6.97 6.69 6.99
C ARG A 213 5.48 6.54 7.30
N LEU A 214 5.06 6.95 8.49
CA LEU A 214 3.67 6.97 8.92
C LEU A 214 2.85 7.98 8.11
N GLN A 215 3.41 9.16 7.86
CA GLN A 215 2.75 10.21 7.09
C GLN A 215 2.44 9.79 5.65
N ALA A 216 3.30 8.96 5.04
CA ALA A 216 3.07 8.45 3.69
C ALA A 216 1.78 7.62 3.58
N ASP A 217 1.49 6.77 4.57
CA ASP A 217 0.23 6.00 4.62
C ASP A 217 -0.96 6.92 4.84
N ILE A 218 -0.83 7.89 5.74
CA ILE A 218 -1.90 8.87 6.05
C ILE A 218 -2.25 9.72 4.82
N ASN A 219 -1.26 10.08 3.99
CA ASN A 219 -1.52 10.79 2.75
C ASN A 219 -2.34 9.93 1.79
N CYS A 220 -1.98 8.66 1.60
CA CYS A 220 -2.78 7.74 0.81
C CYS A 220 -4.19 7.53 1.39
N MET A 221 -4.33 7.38 2.71
CA MET A 221 -5.63 7.26 3.37
C MET A 221 -6.55 8.47 3.10
N LYS A 222 -6.01 9.70 3.11
CA LYS A 222 -6.77 10.91 2.75
C LYS A 222 -7.28 10.87 1.32
N ASP A 223 -6.45 10.41 0.39
CA ASP A 223 -6.83 10.33 -1.02
C ASP A 223 -7.82 9.19 -1.30
N LEU A 224 -7.64 8.05 -0.64
CA LEU A 224 -8.57 6.93 -0.69
C LEU A 224 -9.97 7.31 -0.20
N LEU A 225 -10.09 8.14 0.85
CA LEU A 225 -11.40 8.62 1.33
C LEU A 225 -12.12 9.51 0.31
N ARG A 226 -11.37 10.20 -0.57
CA ARG A 226 -11.92 11.03 -1.66
C ARG A 226 -12.18 10.26 -2.95
N HIS A 227 -11.66 9.03 -3.05
CA HIS A 227 -11.84 8.19 -4.22
C HIS A 227 -13.32 7.77 -4.36
N PRO A 228 -13.89 7.72 -5.58
CA PRO A 228 -15.31 7.42 -5.78
C PRO A 228 -15.70 5.99 -5.38
N VAL A 229 -14.79 5.04 -5.50
CA VAL A 229 -15.01 3.64 -5.10
C VAL A 229 -15.23 3.57 -3.59
N GLN A 230 -16.34 2.95 -3.20
CA GLN A 230 -16.72 2.73 -1.79
C GLN A 230 -16.04 1.49 -1.21
N TRP A 231 -14.71 1.50 -1.20
CA TRP A 231 -13.90 0.43 -0.62
C TRP A 231 -14.20 0.23 0.88
N LYS A 232 -14.10 -1.03 1.33
CA LYS A 232 -14.47 -1.46 2.70
C LYS A 232 -13.30 -1.44 3.67
N TYR A 233 -12.14 -1.86 3.20
CA TYR A 233 -10.90 -1.94 3.98
C TYR A 233 -9.70 -1.41 3.18
N ALA A 234 -8.73 -0.84 3.88
CA ALA A 234 -7.44 -0.43 3.34
C ALA A 234 -6.33 -1.29 3.95
N LEU A 235 -5.44 -1.84 3.12
CA LEU A 235 -4.25 -2.57 3.57
C LEU A 235 -3.01 -1.79 3.14
N ASN A 236 -2.08 -1.54 4.06
CA ASN A 236 -0.81 -0.90 3.74
C ASN A 236 0.34 -1.91 3.71
N MET A 237 1.25 -1.72 2.76
CA MET A 237 2.39 -2.62 2.56
C MET A 237 3.57 -1.88 1.91
N PRO A 238 4.81 -2.35 2.12
CA PRO A 238 5.94 -1.92 1.33
C PRO A 238 5.97 -2.67 -0.01
N GLY A 239 6.72 -2.16 -0.98
CA GLY A 239 6.94 -2.84 -2.28
C GLY A 239 7.65 -4.21 -2.17
N GLN A 240 8.20 -4.55 -1.01
CA GLN A 240 8.88 -5.83 -0.73
C GLN A 240 7.98 -6.91 -0.12
N GLU A 241 6.68 -6.65 0.04
CA GLU A 241 5.70 -7.69 0.39
C GLU A 241 5.11 -8.35 -0.84
N PHE A 242 4.59 -9.56 -0.64
CA PHE A 242 3.84 -10.27 -1.68
C PHE A 242 2.64 -10.98 -1.07
N PRO A 243 1.48 -11.01 -1.76
CA PRO A 243 0.29 -11.67 -1.26
C PRO A 243 0.53 -13.16 -1.05
N LEU A 244 -0.01 -13.66 0.05
CA LEU A 244 -0.21 -15.07 0.32
C LEU A 244 -1.65 -15.49 0.05
N ARG A 245 -2.57 -14.59 -0.31
CA ARG A 245 -4.01 -14.85 -0.55
C ARG A 245 -4.48 -14.23 -1.86
N THR A 246 -5.41 -14.90 -2.54
CA THR A 246 -6.10 -14.33 -3.71
C THR A 246 -7.04 -13.21 -3.29
N ASN A 247 -7.51 -12.38 -4.23
CA ASN A 247 -8.52 -11.35 -3.93
C ASN A 247 -9.78 -11.95 -3.32
N PHE A 248 -10.29 -13.04 -3.89
CA PHE A 248 -11.47 -13.73 -3.36
C PHE A 248 -11.25 -14.28 -1.94
N GLU A 249 -10.09 -14.88 -1.66
CA GLU A 249 -9.73 -15.30 -0.30
C GLU A 249 -9.65 -14.09 0.65
N MET A 250 -9.03 -12.98 0.24
CA MET A 250 -8.95 -11.76 1.05
C MET A 250 -10.34 -11.19 1.36
N VAL A 251 -11.24 -11.12 0.37
CA VAL A 251 -12.63 -10.70 0.56
C VAL A 251 -13.31 -11.56 1.63
N LYS A 252 -13.24 -12.89 1.49
CA LYS A 252 -13.83 -13.83 2.45
C LYS A 252 -13.25 -13.73 3.86
N ILE A 253 -11.94 -13.51 3.98
CA ILE A 253 -11.28 -13.35 5.28
C ILE A 253 -11.70 -12.03 5.92
N ILE A 254 -11.61 -10.93 5.19
CA ILE A 254 -11.82 -9.58 5.72
C ILE A 254 -13.30 -9.33 6.03
N GLN A 255 -14.23 -9.94 5.28
CA GLN A 255 -15.66 -9.92 5.63
C GLN A 255 -15.90 -10.47 7.05
N LYS A 256 -15.14 -11.49 7.48
CA LYS A 256 -15.23 -12.04 8.83
C LYS A 256 -14.72 -11.06 9.89
N TYR A 257 -13.93 -10.06 9.54
CA TYR A 257 -13.52 -9.04 10.51
C TYR A 257 -14.70 -8.19 10.98
N ASN A 258 -15.81 -8.16 10.22
CA ASN A 258 -17.08 -7.54 10.63
C ASN A 258 -16.92 -6.11 11.17
N GLY A 259 -16.17 -5.27 10.47
CA GLY A 259 -15.88 -3.88 10.87
C GLY A 259 -14.68 -3.72 11.81
N ASN A 260 -14.14 -4.80 12.36
CA ASN A 260 -12.93 -4.76 13.19
C ASN A 260 -11.66 -4.59 12.34
N ASN A 261 -10.63 -3.98 12.94
CA ASN A 261 -9.34 -3.81 12.28
C ASN A 261 -8.40 -4.98 12.61
N ASP A 262 -7.49 -5.26 11.68
CA ASP A 262 -6.37 -6.15 11.96
C ASP A 262 -5.05 -5.37 12.09
N ILE A 263 -4.77 -4.95 13.33
CA ILE A 263 -3.55 -4.24 13.73
C ILE A 263 -2.88 -5.06 14.84
N LEU A 264 -1.55 -5.23 14.76
CA LEU A 264 -0.75 -5.88 15.79
C LEU A 264 -0.67 -5.00 17.04
N GLY A 265 -0.82 -5.60 18.22
CA GLY A 265 -0.64 -4.92 19.50
C GLY A 265 0.07 -5.79 20.52
N PHE A 266 0.97 -5.20 21.28
CA PHE A 266 1.54 -5.76 22.50
C PHE A 266 2.09 -4.64 23.39
N THR A 267 2.18 -4.91 24.68
CA THR A 267 2.75 -3.99 25.67
C THR A 267 4.20 -3.70 25.29
N ALA A 268 4.53 -2.42 25.16
CA ALA A 268 5.89 -2.03 24.81
C ALA A 268 6.86 -2.54 25.88
N PRO A 269 7.90 -3.32 25.52
CA PRO A 269 8.85 -3.79 26.51
C PRO A 269 9.64 -2.59 27.08
N PRO A 270 10.14 -2.65 28.32
CA PRO A 270 10.82 -1.53 28.97
C PRO A 270 11.93 -0.90 28.11
N VAL A 271 12.67 -1.73 27.35
CA VAL A 271 13.75 -1.30 26.45
C VAL A 271 13.28 -0.43 25.27
N LYS A 272 11.99 -0.47 24.91
CA LYS A 272 11.39 0.34 23.85
C LYS A 272 10.73 1.61 24.38
N MET A 273 10.60 1.79 25.70
CA MET A 273 10.03 3.01 26.29
C MET A 273 10.77 4.26 25.82
N PHE A 274 12.11 4.20 25.74
CA PHE A 274 12.95 5.30 25.27
C PHE A 274 12.54 5.85 23.90
N TRP A 275 11.98 5.01 23.03
CA TRP A 275 11.61 5.39 21.66
C TRP A 275 10.51 6.44 21.62
N PHE A 276 9.64 6.47 22.64
CA PHE A 276 8.53 7.42 22.71
C PHE A 276 8.55 8.34 23.93
N THR A 277 9.42 8.09 24.91
CA THR A 277 9.65 9.01 26.05
C THR A 277 10.77 10.02 25.80
N THR A 278 11.46 9.94 24.67
CA THR A 278 12.55 10.85 24.27
C THR A 278 12.22 11.52 22.95
N LYS A 279 12.58 12.79 22.80
CA LYS A 279 12.43 13.54 21.55
C LYS A 279 13.54 13.21 20.57
N PHE A 280 13.16 13.09 19.30
CA PHE A 280 14.06 12.87 18.19
C PHE A 280 13.94 14.01 17.17
N GLU A 281 15.04 14.31 16.49
CA GLU A 281 15.11 15.36 15.48
C GLU A 281 15.81 14.86 14.21
N TYR A 282 15.48 15.49 13.08
CA TYR A 282 16.10 15.20 11.81
C TYR A 282 17.39 15.98 11.65
N VAL A 283 18.47 15.27 11.33
CA VAL A 283 19.76 15.86 10.97
C VAL A 283 20.13 15.38 9.58
N THR A 284 20.75 16.26 8.80
CA THR A 284 21.29 15.92 7.48
C THR A 284 22.77 15.60 7.65
N ASP A 285 23.19 14.46 7.13
CA ASP A 285 24.60 14.10 7.05
C ASP A 285 25.28 14.97 5.97
N ASP A 286 26.25 15.80 6.37
CA ASP A 286 26.88 16.77 5.47
C ASP A 286 27.65 16.13 4.31
N LYS A 287 28.09 14.87 4.46
CA LYS A 287 28.88 14.17 3.43
C LYS A 287 28.00 13.51 2.39
N THR A 288 26.89 12.93 2.82
CA THR A 288 26.02 12.10 1.98
C THR A 288 24.72 12.79 1.60
N GLY A 289 24.36 13.90 2.27
CA GLY A 289 23.08 14.59 2.13
C GLY A 289 21.91 13.80 2.71
N ASN A 290 22.15 12.65 3.35
CA ASN A 290 21.10 11.79 3.85
C ASN A 290 20.50 12.34 5.15
N LYS A 291 19.18 12.37 5.23
CA LYS A 291 18.48 12.69 6.48
C LYS A 291 18.44 11.48 7.39
N MET A 292 18.80 11.67 8.65
CA MET A 292 18.75 10.68 9.72
C MET A 292 17.99 11.22 10.91
N LEU A 293 17.43 10.31 11.71
CA LEU A 293 16.77 10.63 12.96
C LEU A 293 17.75 10.41 14.12
N ILE A 294 17.99 11.45 14.93
CA ILE A 294 18.87 11.37 16.11
C ILE A 294 18.11 11.69 17.39
N SER A 295 18.55 11.08 18.50
CA SER A 295 18.00 11.40 19.81
C SER A 295 18.52 12.74 20.30
N THR A 296 17.62 13.61 20.73
CA THR A 296 17.96 14.88 21.40
C THR A 296 18.36 14.71 22.86
N LYS A 297 18.21 13.49 23.42
CA LYS A 297 18.30 13.17 24.86
C LYS A 297 17.30 13.94 25.75
N LYS A 298 16.42 14.76 25.17
CA LYS A 298 15.38 15.52 25.91
C LYS A 298 14.15 14.65 26.09
N LYS A 299 13.55 14.71 27.29
CA LYS A 299 12.30 14.02 27.59
C LYS A 299 11.16 14.52 26.68
N HIS A 300 10.38 13.59 26.14
CA HIS A 300 9.14 13.89 25.44
C HIS A 300 7.98 14.06 26.41
N GLN A 301 6.96 14.79 26.00
CA GLN A 301 5.73 14.91 26.77
C GLN A 301 4.99 13.56 26.83
N ILE A 302 4.20 13.34 27.87
CA ILE A 302 3.34 12.16 27.94
C ILE A 302 2.37 12.13 26.75
N PRO A 303 1.91 10.95 26.31
CA PRO A 303 0.91 10.85 25.26
C PRO A 303 -0.33 11.70 25.59
N PRO A 304 -0.95 12.35 24.59
CA PRO A 304 -2.14 13.15 24.82
C PRO A 304 -3.26 12.30 25.40
N HIS A 305 -4.15 12.94 26.15
CA HIS A 305 -5.30 12.30 26.78
C HIS A 305 -4.94 11.13 27.73
N ASN A 306 -3.71 11.11 28.26
CA ASN A 306 -3.17 10.05 29.11
C ASN A 306 -3.27 8.66 28.49
N MET A 307 -3.15 8.56 27.16
CA MET A 307 -3.18 7.28 26.46
C MET A 307 -2.03 6.36 26.87
N THR A 308 -2.34 5.08 27.01
CA THR A 308 -1.33 4.02 27.13
C THR A 308 -0.75 3.70 25.77
N VAL A 309 0.55 3.91 25.58
CA VAL A 309 1.24 3.57 24.33
C VAL A 309 1.29 2.06 24.15
N VAL A 310 0.85 1.58 22.99
CA VAL A 310 0.90 0.18 22.60
C VAL A 310 1.87 0.00 21.44
N LYS A 311 2.71 -1.03 21.50
CA LYS A 311 3.63 -1.38 20.42
C LYS A 311 2.91 -2.25 19.40
N GLY A 312 3.15 -2.01 18.13
CA GLY A 312 2.58 -2.77 17.02
C GLY A 312 3.51 -2.87 15.83
N SER A 313 2.92 -3.03 14.65
CA SER A 313 3.59 -3.06 13.35
C SER A 313 3.24 -1.81 12.54
N ALA A 314 4.09 -1.45 11.60
CA ALA A 314 3.77 -0.44 10.59
C ALA A 314 2.62 -0.88 9.67
N TYR A 315 2.36 -2.19 9.55
CA TYR A 315 1.39 -2.77 8.62
C TYR A 315 0.11 -3.21 9.31
N GLY A 316 -1.03 -2.95 8.68
CA GLY A 316 -2.35 -3.34 9.18
C GLY A 316 -3.43 -3.37 8.10
N THR A 317 -4.55 -3.97 8.46
CA THR A 317 -5.79 -3.96 7.68
C THR A 317 -6.82 -3.09 8.39
N PHE A 318 -7.15 -1.95 7.79
CA PHE A 318 -7.91 -0.87 8.40
C PHE A 318 -9.32 -0.80 7.80
N SER A 319 -10.36 -0.84 8.63
CA SER A 319 -11.71 -0.58 8.15
C SER A 319 -11.83 0.85 7.62
N ARG A 320 -12.72 1.09 6.65
CA ARG A 320 -12.98 2.46 6.16
C ARG A 320 -13.37 3.41 7.30
N ALA A 321 -14.15 2.92 8.26
CA ALA A 321 -14.56 3.69 9.44
C ALA A 321 -13.36 4.09 10.32
N PHE A 322 -12.41 3.18 10.54
CA PHE A 322 -11.17 3.50 11.24
C PHE A 322 -10.33 4.55 10.49
N VAL A 323 -10.23 4.42 9.17
CA VAL A 323 -9.52 5.43 8.34
C VAL A 323 -10.22 6.79 8.45
N GLN A 324 -11.55 6.85 8.42
CA GLN A 324 -12.29 8.10 8.64
C GLN A 324 -12.01 8.69 10.02
N PHE A 325 -12.00 7.87 11.07
CA PHE A 325 -11.65 8.27 12.43
C PHE A 325 -10.23 8.87 12.49
N VAL A 326 -9.21 8.17 11.96
CA VAL A 326 -7.81 8.64 11.92
C VAL A 326 -7.69 10.02 11.26
N ILE A 327 -8.45 10.28 10.19
CA ILE A 327 -8.36 11.53 9.44
C ILE A 327 -9.11 12.70 10.10
N HIS A 328 -10.20 12.44 10.82
CA HIS A 328 -11.12 13.49 11.27
C HIS A 328 -11.13 13.71 12.77
N ASP A 329 -10.96 12.66 13.57
CA ASP A 329 -11.13 12.71 15.02
C ASP A 329 -10.01 13.54 15.70
N PRO A 330 -10.35 14.45 16.63
CA PRO A 330 -9.36 15.28 17.31
C PRO A 330 -8.36 14.48 18.15
N VAL A 331 -8.80 13.41 18.82
CA VAL A 331 -7.94 12.58 19.65
C VAL A 331 -6.91 11.83 18.79
N ALA A 332 -7.34 11.32 17.63
CA ALA A 332 -6.44 10.69 16.67
C ALA A 332 -5.41 11.67 16.08
N LYS A 333 -5.80 12.92 15.84
CA LYS A 333 -4.92 13.99 15.36
C LYS A 333 -3.92 14.45 16.42
N ASP A 334 -4.35 14.59 17.67
CA ASP A 334 -3.47 14.95 18.78
C ASP A 334 -2.37 13.90 18.97
N LEU A 335 -2.74 12.62 18.93
CA LEU A 335 -1.77 11.52 19.00
C LEU A 335 -0.82 11.55 17.80
N LEU A 336 -1.32 11.86 16.60
CA LEU A 336 -0.49 11.95 15.41
C LEU A 336 0.53 13.09 15.51
N GLN A 337 0.11 14.25 16.02
CA GLN A 337 0.99 15.39 16.26
C GLN A 337 2.05 15.04 17.32
N TRP A 338 1.65 14.39 18.41
CA TRP A 338 2.56 13.90 19.44
C TRP A 338 3.60 12.92 18.88
N ALA A 339 3.22 12.07 17.91
CA ALA A 339 4.07 11.06 17.30
C ALA A 339 5.12 11.61 16.31
N GLN A 340 5.10 12.91 15.98
CA GLN A 340 6.03 13.50 15.00
C GLN A 340 7.50 13.48 15.43
N VAL A 341 7.74 13.45 16.74
CA VAL A 341 9.07 13.60 17.34
C VAL A 341 9.52 12.36 18.13
N ILE A 342 8.88 11.21 17.90
CA ILE A 342 9.27 9.92 18.49
C ILE A 342 9.98 9.05 17.45
N TYR A 343 10.66 8.00 17.91
CA TYR A 343 11.32 7.01 17.06
C TYR A 343 10.34 5.91 16.64
N SER A 344 10.29 5.59 15.35
CA SER A 344 9.40 4.59 14.74
C SER A 344 7.92 4.76 15.11
N PRO A 345 7.31 5.95 14.90
CA PRO A 345 5.91 6.19 15.28
C PRO A 345 4.90 5.30 14.56
N ASP A 346 5.22 4.81 13.37
CA ASP A 346 4.46 3.81 12.62
C ASP A 346 4.28 2.50 13.41
N GLU A 347 5.21 2.19 14.31
CA GLU A 347 5.14 1.02 15.18
C GLU A 347 4.37 1.27 16.49
N PHE A 348 3.80 2.46 16.71
CA PHE A 348 3.05 2.79 17.93
C PHE A 348 1.68 3.41 17.66
N TYR A 349 1.59 4.31 16.67
CA TYR A 349 0.39 5.10 16.40
C TYR A 349 -0.85 4.23 16.16
N TRP A 350 -0.74 3.27 15.23
CA TRP A 350 -1.84 2.37 14.88
C TRP A 350 -2.31 1.54 16.06
N ALA A 351 -1.37 0.91 16.77
CA ALA A 351 -1.68 0.03 17.90
C ALA A 351 -2.23 0.80 19.10
N THR A 352 -1.71 2.00 19.37
CA THR A 352 -2.18 2.86 20.45
C THR A 352 -3.62 3.29 20.22
N LEU A 353 -4.00 3.64 18.99
CA LEU A 353 -5.42 3.89 18.66
C LEU A 353 -6.25 2.60 18.74
N GLN A 354 -5.78 1.50 18.14
CA GLN A 354 -6.52 0.24 18.11
C GLN A 354 -6.95 -0.25 19.50
N HIS A 355 -6.12 -0.02 20.52
CA HIS A 355 -6.33 -0.48 21.89
C HIS A 355 -6.70 0.64 22.87
N SER A 356 -7.08 1.82 22.35
CA SER A 356 -7.42 2.94 23.20
C SER A 356 -8.76 2.72 23.92
N SER A 357 -8.77 2.98 25.23
CA SER A 357 -10.00 3.09 26.03
C SER A 357 -10.46 4.54 26.23
N VAL A 358 -9.67 5.51 25.74
CA VAL A 358 -9.91 6.94 25.95
C VAL A 358 -10.97 7.48 24.99
N VAL A 359 -11.11 6.88 23.82
CA VAL A 359 -12.07 7.26 22.78
C VAL A 359 -12.63 5.99 22.13
N ALA A 360 -13.89 6.05 21.69
CA ALA A 360 -14.49 4.95 20.95
C ALA A 360 -13.87 4.87 19.55
N VAL A 361 -13.04 3.85 19.32
CA VAL A 361 -12.33 3.64 18.05
C VAL A 361 -13.10 2.64 17.18
N PRO A 362 -13.50 3.01 15.94
CA PRO A 362 -14.16 2.07 15.03
C PRO A 362 -13.30 0.84 14.75
N GLY A 363 -13.82 -0.34 15.05
CA GLY A 363 -13.10 -1.61 14.91
C GLY A 363 -11.95 -1.81 15.91
N GLY A 364 -11.91 -1.02 16.99
CA GLY A 364 -10.95 -1.13 18.09
C GLY A 364 -11.09 -2.45 18.86
N TYR A 365 -10.04 -2.84 19.57
CA TYR A 365 -9.99 -4.08 20.35
C TYR A 365 -9.73 -3.78 21.83
N THR A 366 -10.72 -4.09 22.66
CA THR A 366 -10.73 -3.79 24.10
C THR A 366 -10.07 -4.87 24.97
N GLY A 367 -9.72 -6.02 24.40
CA GLY A 367 -8.97 -7.06 25.11
C GLY A 367 -7.49 -6.72 25.27
N LYS A 368 -6.74 -7.59 25.96
CA LYS A 368 -5.28 -7.45 26.09
C LYS A 368 -4.62 -7.45 24.70
N PRO A 369 -3.79 -6.47 24.34
CA PRO A 369 -3.21 -6.36 23.00
C PRO A 369 -2.56 -7.65 22.49
N GLU A 370 -1.81 -8.34 23.35
CA GLU A 370 -1.06 -9.56 23.04
C GLU A 370 -1.94 -10.75 22.67
N LEU A 371 -3.21 -10.73 23.06
CA LEU A 371 -4.16 -11.81 22.78
C LEU A 371 -4.87 -11.62 21.44
N LYS A 372 -4.70 -10.46 20.77
CA LYS A 372 -5.28 -10.23 19.45
C LYS A 372 -4.37 -10.87 18.39
N PRO A 373 -4.84 -11.85 17.60
CA PRO A 373 -4.08 -12.32 16.46
C PRO A 373 -3.86 -11.20 15.44
N TRP A 374 -2.77 -11.32 14.69
CA TRP A 374 -2.40 -10.43 13.59
C TRP A 374 -2.21 -11.24 12.33
N LEU A 375 -2.96 -10.90 11.28
CA LEU A 375 -3.04 -11.68 10.04
C LEU A 375 -2.62 -10.88 8.80
N THR A 376 -2.36 -9.58 8.94
CA THR A 376 -2.06 -8.72 7.78
C THR A 376 -0.78 -9.19 7.11
N THR A 377 0.31 -9.35 7.88
CA THR A 377 1.62 -9.67 7.31
C THR A 377 2.37 -10.68 8.16
N TYR A 378 2.81 -11.77 7.54
CA TYR A 378 3.82 -12.67 8.10
C TYR A 378 5.22 -12.09 7.86
N ALA A 379 6.08 -12.14 8.87
CA ALA A 379 7.50 -11.84 8.72
C ALA A 379 8.32 -12.77 9.61
N SER A 380 9.40 -13.35 9.07
CA SER A 380 10.35 -14.18 9.83
C SER A 380 11.41 -13.29 10.48
N TRP A 381 11.23 -13.04 11.79
CA TRP A 381 12.05 -12.10 12.59
C TRP A 381 13.10 -12.83 13.42
N LYS A 382 14.32 -12.30 13.47
CA LYS A 382 15.45 -12.84 14.27
C LYS A 382 15.58 -14.35 14.03
N SER A 383 15.70 -15.17 15.08
CA SER A 383 15.69 -16.62 15.00
C SER A 383 14.29 -17.25 14.97
N ASN A 384 13.23 -16.45 14.98
CA ASN A 384 11.85 -16.94 15.02
C ASN A 384 11.36 -17.20 13.60
N GLY A 385 11.46 -18.46 13.17
CA GLY A 385 10.99 -18.94 11.88
C GLY A 385 12.12 -19.29 10.91
N PRO A 386 11.80 -20.02 9.83
CA PRO A 386 12.78 -20.42 8.84
C PRO A 386 13.35 -19.20 8.10
N CYS A 387 14.59 -19.36 7.66
CA CYS A 387 15.19 -18.50 6.66
C CYS A 387 16.30 -19.27 5.97
N ALA A 388 16.08 -19.63 4.72
CA ALA A 388 17.01 -20.46 3.98
C ALA A 388 18.28 -19.70 3.54
N THR A 389 18.19 -18.37 3.42
CA THR A 389 19.32 -17.54 2.97
C THR A 389 19.73 -16.50 4.01
N ILE A 390 19.48 -15.22 3.74
CA ILE A 390 20.02 -14.10 4.51
C ILE A 390 18.93 -13.34 5.24
N ARG A 391 19.32 -12.75 6.38
CA ARG A 391 18.49 -11.81 7.12
C ARG A 391 19.06 -10.41 6.96
N LYS A 392 18.24 -9.47 6.52
CA LYS A 392 18.60 -8.04 6.43
C LYS A 392 17.79 -7.27 7.47
N HIS A 393 18.47 -6.58 8.38
CA HIS A 393 17.85 -5.95 9.56
C HIS A 393 17.01 -6.93 10.40
N LEU A 394 17.55 -8.14 10.60
CA LEU A 394 16.91 -9.21 11.37
C LEU A 394 15.61 -9.78 10.76
N ILE A 395 15.25 -9.43 9.52
CA ILE A 395 14.10 -10.01 8.80
C ILE A 395 14.61 -10.87 7.66
N CYS A 396 14.07 -12.08 7.53
CA CYS A 396 14.42 -12.99 6.42
C CYS A 396 14.07 -12.40 5.05
N ILE A 397 14.95 -12.61 4.08
CA ILE A 397 14.60 -12.50 2.66
C ILE A 397 14.14 -13.89 2.20
N LEU A 398 12.84 -14.01 1.93
CA LEU A 398 12.17 -15.28 1.62
C LEU A 398 12.53 -15.77 0.22
N THR A 399 12.81 -17.06 0.10
CA THR A 399 13.31 -17.74 -1.10
C THR A 399 12.50 -19.00 -1.42
N PRO A 400 12.70 -19.68 -2.56
CA PRO A 400 12.00 -20.94 -2.87
C PRO A 400 12.03 -21.98 -1.74
N GLU A 401 13.17 -22.09 -1.03
CA GLU A 401 13.31 -23.00 0.12
C GLU A 401 12.40 -22.68 1.32
N ASP A 402 11.90 -21.45 1.42
CA ASP A 402 11.02 -21.01 2.51
C ASP A 402 9.53 -21.18 2.17
N LEU A 403 9.19 -21.42 0.90
CA LEU A 403 7.82 -21.47 0.40
C LEU A 403 6.92 -22.52 1.08
N PRO A 404 7.36 -23.74 1.42
CA PRO A 404 6.51 -24.72 2.10
C PRO A 404 5.97 -24.18 3.43
N HIS A 405 6.81 -23.46 4.18
CA HIS A 405 6.39 -22.83 5.42
C HIS A 405 5.37 -21.72 5.19
N LEU A 406 5.50 -20.95 4.10
CA LEU A 406 4.53 -19.92 3.75
C LEU A 406 3.15 -20.49 3.41
N MET A 407 3.07 -21.75 2.97
CA MET A 407 1.79 -22.42 2.69
C MET A 407 1.01 -22.79 3.96
N GLU A 408 1.69 -22.88 5.10
CA GLU A 408 1.10 -23.16 6.42
C GLU A 408 0.62 -21.89 7.14
N ARG A 409 1.04 -20.71 6.64
CA ARG A 409 0.74 -19.41 7.25
C ARG A 409 -0.72 -19.02 7.02
N ASN A 410 -1.31 -18.33 8.00
CA ASN A 410 -2.69 -17.80 7.94
C ASN A 410 -2.75 -16.33 7.50
N GLU A 411 -1.59 -15.69 7.33
CA GLU A 411 -1.50 -14.29 6.99
C GLU A 411 -1.88 -13.98 5.53
N LEU A 412 -2.28 -12.73 5.28
CA LEU A 412 -2.67 -12.22 3.97
C LEU A 412 -1.44 -11.95 3.07
N PHE A 413 -0.35 -11.48 3.66
CA PHE A 413 0.90 -11.13 3.00
C PHE A 413 2.11 -11.74 3.71
N ALA A 414 3.25 -11.80 3.00
CA ALA A 414 4.54 -12.13 3.59
C ALA A 414 5.60 -11.07 3.29
N ASN A 415 6.45 -10.81 4.28
CA ASN A 415 7.58 -9.89 4.25
C ASN A 415 8.89 -10.66 4.57
N LYS A 416 9.96 -10.55 3.78
CA LYS A 416 10.14 -9.73 2.56
C LYS A 416 10.77 -10.51 1.42
N PHE A 417 10.51 -10.02 0.21
CA PHE A 417 11.04 -10.52 -1.04
C PHE A 417 11.83 -9.43 -1.77
N TYR A 418 12.85 -9.87 -2.52
CA TYR A 418 13.60 -9.02 -3.44
C TYR A 418 13.72 -9.73 -4.78
N ILE A 419 13.37 -9.04 -5.84
CA ILE A 419 13.53 -9.48 -7.23
C ILE A 419 15.01 -9.73 -7.58
N THR A 420 15.93 -9.13 -6.83
CA THR A 420 17.38 -9.33 -6.94
C THR A 420 17.92 -10.46 -6.08
N HIS A 421 17.07 -11.20 -5.35
CA HIS A 421 17.50 -12.25 -4.43
C HIS A 421 16.51 -13.41 -4.45
N HIS A 422 16.75 -14.38 -5.34
CA HIS A 422 15.87 -15.52 -5.63
C HIS A 422 14.43 -15.11 -6.05
N PRO A 423 14.28 -14.40 -7.19
CA PRO A 423 12.98 -14.00 -7.74
C PRO A 423 12.01 -15.17 -8.02
N ALA A 424 12.51 -16.41 -8.06
CA ALA A 424 11.69 -17.61 -8.17
C ALA A 424 10.64 -17.75 -7.05
N ALA A 425 10.89 -17.22 -5.85
CA ALA A 425 9.88 -17.21 -4.78
C ALA A 425 8.65 -16.37 -5.15
N LEU A 426 8.89 -15.16 -5.71
CA LEU A 426 7.84 -14.29 -6.21
C LEU A 426 7.08 -14.95 -7.38
N HIS A 427 7.83 -15.57 -8.29
CA HIS A 427 7.28 -16.32 -9.42
C HIS A 427 6.32 -17.44 -8.95
N CYS A 428 6.74 -18.30 -8.02
CA CYS A 428 5.92 -19.42 -7.57
C CYS A 428 4.70 -18.99 -6.75
N LEU A 429 4.79 -17.91 -5.97
CA LEU A 429 3.62 -17.35 -5.30
C LEU A 429 2.63 -16.75 -6.31
N ASP A 430 3.11 -16.05 -7.34
CA ASP A 430 2.26 -15.50 -8.40
C ASP A 430 1.54 -16.63 -9.17
N GLU A 431 2.22 -17.74 -9.42
CA GLU A 431 1.65 -18.92 -10.09
C GLU A 431 0.55 -19.55 -9.25
N LEU A 432 0.81 -19.75 -7.97
CA LEU A 432 -0.17 -20.27 -7.03
C LEU A 432 -1.44 -19.41 -7.03
N LEU A 433 -1.29 -18.10 -6.87
CA LEU A 433 -2.41 -17.17 -6.79
C LEU A 433 -3.19 -17.11 -8.10
N PHE A 434 -2.50 -17.13 -9.24
CA PHE A 434 -3.15 -17.21 -10.53
C PHE A 434 -3.98 -18.49 -10.67
N ASN A 435 -3.39 -19.64 -10.35
CA ASN A 435 -4.04 -20.94 -10.49
C ASN A 435 -5.28 -21.02 -9.61
N LEU A 436 -5.17 -20.62 -8.33
CA LEU A 436 -6.32 -20.58 -7.41
C LEU A 436 -7.45 -19.66 -7.93
N THR A 437 -7.09 -18.49 -8.46
CA THR A 437 -8.07 -17.54 -9.01
C THR A 437 -8.75 -18.11 -10.25
N PHE A 438 -7.97 -18.70 -11.16
CA PHE A 438 -8.46 -19.25 -12.42
C PHE A 438 -9.39 -20.45 -12.19
N THR A 439 -9.04 -21.34 -11.26
CA THR A 439 -9.87 -22.49 -10.89
C THR A 439 -10.98 -22.16 -9.90
N ARG A 440 -11.13 -20.88 -9.51
CA ARG A 440 -12.08 -20.41 -8.48
C ARG A 440 -11.99 -21.21 -7.18
N SER A 441 -10.78 -21.61 -6.82
CA SER A 441 -10.50 -22.42 -5.63
C SER A 441 -9.98 -21.55 -4.49
N THR A 442 -10.32 -21.92 -3.27
CA THR A 442 -9.82 -21.27 -2.04
C THR A 442 -9.09 -22.30 -1.19
N ARG A 443 -8.05 -21.89 -0.48
CA ARG A 443 -7.45 -22.72 0.58
C ARG A 443 -8.34 -22.80 1.80
N ASN A 444 -7.89 -23.56 2.79
CA ASN A 444 -8.61 -23.77 4.04
C ASN A 444 -8.94 -22.45 4.74
N MET A 445 -10.24 -22.22 4.96
CA MET A 445 -10.77 -21.01 5.59
C MET A 445 -11.20 -21.21 7.04
N THR A 446 -11.07 -22.43 7.58
CA THR A 446 -11.60 -22.81 8.90
C THR A 446 -11.00 -21.98 10.03
N TYR A 447 -9.70 -21.66 9.96
CA TYR A 447 -9.02 -20.83 10.95
C TYR A 447 -9.69 -19.45 11.13
N TYR A 448 -10.19 -18.85 10.04
CA TYR A 448 -10.76 -17.50 10.11
C TYR A 448 -12.17 -17.47 10.72
N ASN A 449 -12.85 -18.62 10.85
CA ASN A 449 -14.19 -18.70 11.44
C ASN A 449 -14.18 -18.51 12.96
N SER A 450 -13.03 -18.70 13.62
CA SER A 450 -12.89 -18.63 15.07
C SER A 450 -12.07 -17.43 15.55
N LEU A 451 -11.95 -16.38 14.72
CA LEU A 451 -11.16 -15.20 15.10
C LEU A 451 -11.77 -14.49 16.32
N PRO A 452 -11.00 -14.29 17.39
CA PRO A 452 -11.54 -13.77 18.65
C PRO A 452 -12.03 -12.31 18.53
N PHE A 453 -11.48 -11.55 17.58
CA PHE A 453 -11.91 -10.18 17.28
C PHE A 453 -13.00 -10.10 16.20
N ALA A 454 -13.39 -11.23 15.58
CA ALA A 454 -14.55 -11.31 14.69
C ALA A 454 -15.86 -11.59 15.44
N LEU A 455 -15.76 -12.23 16.61
CA LEU A 455 -16.88 -12.84 17.34
C LEU A 455 -17.63 -11.88 18.29
N LYS A 456 -17.66 -10.57 18.01
CA LYS A 456 -18.49 -9.63 18.79
C LYS A 456 -19.43 -8.84 17.90
N GLY A 457 -20.50 -9.49 17.48
CA GLY A 457 -21.80 -8.85 17.36
C GLY A 457 -22.63 -9.31 18.55
N ASN A 458 -22.90 -8.42 19.50
CA ASN A 458 -24.14 -8.50 20.28
C ASN A 458 -25.15 -7.60 19.57
#